data_AF-A0A1L9UHT5-F1
#
_entry.id   AF-A0A1L9UHT5-F1
#
_cell.length_a   1.000
_cell.length_b   1.000
_cell.length_c   1.000
_cell.angle_alpha   90.00
_cell.angle_beta   90.00
_cell.angle_gamma   90.00
#
_symmetry.space_group_name_H-M   'P 1'
#
loop_
_entity.id
_entity.type
_entity.pdbx_description
1 polymer ?
#
loop_
_entity_poly.entity_id
_entity_poly.type
_entity_poly.pdbx_seq_one_letter_code
_entity_poly.pdbx_strand_id
1 'polypeptide(L)'
;MAIRLGTPEMVQVLLRYPGSDVEQAPFRMSLLCWAAFNGRADMVAMLIQQGVSLQGVDGRYGKNALSWAVFRGHQDVFTQLLQTPGFGWDDVDQLGRSALFHAVVADNEEMFEALRARGSAVHRPDRFGLTPLFVAVQHGRENLVRKILESHPLTQEPQDSFGRSLSWWMRSTGNNALRRTIQGYGMQLGEQAVIEEGRLYVRYKLNQSVQPCDICTLGLDRDNRGIQCGSGCRKYRICHICCQFGASCSDFAGVGGEGLPE
;
A
#
# COMPACT_ATOMS: atom_id res chain seq x y z
N MET A 1 -23.51 5.14 -0.72
CA MET A 1 -24.41 4.01 -1.09
C MET A 1 -24.53 3.82 -2.59
N ALA A 2 -24.83 4.88 -3.34
CA ALA A 2 -25.07 4.83 -4.80
C ALA A 2 -23.88 4.28 -5.61
N ILE A 3 -22.64 4.71 -5.34
CA ILE A 3 -21.44 4.16 -6.03
C ILE A 3 -21.25 2.66 -5.78
N ARG A 4 -21.59 2.19 -4.57
CA ARG A 4 -21.36 0.80 -4.16
C ARG A 4 -22.43 -0.15 -4.71
N LEU A 5 -23.71 0.21 -4.55
CA LEU A 5 -24.84 -0.68 -4.84
C LEU A 5 -25.74 -0.22 -6.00
N GLY A 6 -25.54 1.01 -6.47
CA GLY A 6 -26.37 1.63 -7.50
C GLY A 6 -25.95 1.29 -8.92
N THR A 7 -26.80 1.65 -9.87
CA THR A 7 -26.49 1.62 -11.30
C THR A 7 -25.78 2.91 -11.73
N PRO A 8 -24.98 2.88 -12.82
CA PRO A 8 -24.35 4.08 -13.36
C PRO A 8 -25.37 5.19 -13.69
N GLU A 9 -26.55 4.85 -14.20
CA GLU A 9 -27.61 5.79 -14.58
C GLU A 9 -28.15 6.54 -13.35
N MET A 10 -28.37 5.81 -12.25
CA MET A 10 -28.80 6.43 -11.00
C MET A 10 -27.75 7.43 -10.49
N VAL A 11 -26.46 7.08 -10.56
CA VAL A 11 -25.38 7.98 -10.14
C VAL A 11 -25.26 9.18 -11.07
N GLN A 12 -25.41 9.00 -12.38
CA GLN A 12 -25.44 10.13 -13.34
C GLN A 12 -26.55 11.11 -13.01
N VAL A 13 -27.75 10.62 -12.69
CA VAL A 13 -28.87 11.46 -12.29
C VAL A 13 -28.53 12.22 -11.01
N LEU A 14 -27.96 11.54 -10.00
CA LEU A 14 -27.55 12.18 -8.76
C LEU A 14 -26.52 13.30 -9.00
N LEU A 15 -25.49 13.06 -9.81
CA LEU A 15 -24.44 14.05 -10.11
C LEU A 15 -24.96 15.36 -10.73
N ARG A 16 -26.14 15.33 -11.36
CA ARG A 16 -26.77 16.54 -11.94
C ARG A 16 -27.47 17.42 -10.90
N TYR A 17 -27.75 16.90 -9.71
CA TYR A 17 -28.40 17.68 -8.66
C TYR A 17 -27.41 18.62 -7.98
N PRO A 18 -27.74 19.93 -7.88
CA PRO A 18 -26.95 20.88 -7.09
C PRO A 18 -26.81 20.40 -5.64
N GLY A 19 -25.58 20.42 -5.13
CA GLY A 19 -25.27 19.98 -3.76
C GLY A 19 -24.89 18.50 -3.61
N SER A 20 -24.74 17.77 -4.71
CA SER A 20 -24.20 16.41 -4.66
C SER A 20 -22.76 16.39 -4.17
N ASP A 21 -22.53 15.68 -3.07
CA ASP A 21 -21.21 15.51 -2.47
C ASP A 21 -20.36 14.52 -3.28
N VAL A 22 -19.23 14.99 -3.80
CA VAL A 22 -18.26 14.18 -4.54
C VAL A 22 -17.15 13.59 -3.64
N GLU A 23 -17.07 14.00 -2.37
CA GLU A 23 -16.13 13.52 -1.35
C GLU A 23 -16.86 12.79 -0.20
N GLN A 24 -17.14 11.51 -0.41
CA GLN A 24 -18.04 10.76 0.46
C GLN A 24 -17.41 10.39 1.82
N ALA A 25 -18.09 10.75 2.91
CA ALA A 25 -17.80 10.35 4.30
C ALA A 25 -17.95 8.83 4.55
N PRO A 26 -17.33 8.24 5.60
CA PRO A 26 -16.53 8.88 6.65
C PRO A 26 -15.04 9.03 6.32
N PHE A 27 -14.56 8.47 5.21
CA PHE A 27 -13.15 8.48 4.84
C PHE A 27 -12.76 9.62 3.89
N ARG A 28 -13.69 10.55 3.59
CA ARG A 28 -13.52 11.60 2.58
C ARG A 28 -12.92 11.03 1.29
N MET A 29 -13.57 9.97 0.79
CA MET A 29 -13.07 9.23 -0.35
C MET A 29 -13.76 9.72 -1.61
N SER A 30 -12.99 10.07 -2.64
CA SER A 30 -13.53 10.49 -3.93
C SER A 30 -14.45 9.41 -4.53
N LEU A 31 -15.39 9.83 -5.39
CA LEU A 31 -16.28 8.87 -6.08
C LEU A 31 -15.49 7.82 -6.87
N LEU A 32 -14.39 8.23 -7.51
CA LEU A 32 -13.52 7.34 -8.28
C LEU A 32 -12.83 6.32 -7.36
N CYS A 33 -12.34 6.75 -6.20
CA CYS A 33 -11.79 5.84 -5.18
C CYS A 33 -12.85 4.88 -4.63
N TRP A 34 -14.10 5.32 -4.43
CA TRP A 34 -15.21 4.43 -4.05
C TRP A 34 -15.51 3.38 -5.13
N ALA A 35 -15.57 3.77 -6.39
CA ALA A 35 -15.82 2.85 -7.48
C ALA A 35 -14.68 1.83 -7.60
N ALA A 36 -13.43 2.28 -7.49
CA ALA A 36 -12.26 1.43 -7.53
C ALA A 36 -12.15 0.49 -6.34
N PHE A 37 -12.41 0.95 -5.12
CA PHE A 37 -12.43 0.11 -3.92
C PHE A 37 -13.42 -1.07 -4.04
N ASN A 38 -14.55 -0.85 -4.72
CA ASN A 38 -15.59 -1.85 -4.93
C ASN A 38 -15.44 -2.65 -6.25
N GLY A 39 -14.41 -2.37 -7.07
CA GLY A 39 -14.19 -3.08 -8.33
C GLY A 39 -15.24 -2.79 -9.41
N ARG A 40 -15.93 -1.66 -9.32
CA ARG A 40 -17.03 -1.29 -10.23
C ARG A 40 -16.51 -0.61 -11.49
N ALA A 41 -15.99 -1.39 -12.44
CA ALA A 41 -15.42 -0.87 -13.70
C ALA A 41 -16.44 -0.05 -14.52
N ASP A 42 -17.70 -0.49 -14.55
CA ASP A 42 -18.85 0.22 -15.11
C ASP A 42 -19.01 1.63 -14.52
N MET A 43 -18.91 1.74 -13.20
CA MET A 43 -19.03 2.99 -12.47
C MET A 43 -17.81 3.89 -12.71
N VAL A 44 -16.60 3.33 -12.72
CA VAL A 44 -15.38 4.08 -13.06
C VAL A 44 -15.50 4.67 -14.47
N ALA A 45 -15.99 3.90 -15.45
CA ALA A 45 -16.09 4.34 -16.83
C ALA A 45 -17.08 5.52 -16.94
N MET A 46 -18.24 5.38 -16.30
CA MET A 46 -19.24 6.43 -16.25
C MET A 46 -18.71 7.70 -15.55
N LEU A 47 -18.04 7.57 -14.40
CA LEU A 47 -17.53 8.74 -13.66
C LEU A 47 -16.47 9.52 -14.47
N ILE A 48 -15.61 8.82 -15.20
CA ILE A 48 -14.64 9.44 -16.11
C ILE A 48 -15.37 10.19 -17.22
N GLN A 49 -16.41 9.60 -17.82
CA GLN A 49 -17.23 10.25 -18.86
C GLN A 49 -17.97 11.49 -18.33
N GLN A 50 -18.37 11.51 -17.06
CA GLN A 50 -18.99 12.68 -16.43
C GLN A 50 -17.97 13.76 -16.02
N GLY A 51 -16.68 13.57 -16.29
CA GLY A 51 -15.65 14.57 -16.01
C GLY A 51 -15.34 14.74 -14.52
N VAL A 52 -15.58 13.71 -13.70
CA VAL A 52 -15.16 13.73 -12.29
C VAL A 52 -13.64 13.83 -12.22
N SER A 53 -13.13 14.58 -11.24
CA SER A 53 -11.69 14.74 -11.03
C SER A 53 -10.98 13.40 -10.93
N LEU A 54 -9.98 13.20 -11.79
CA LEU A 54 -9.12 12.01 -11.80
C LEU A 54 -8.15 11.98 -10.61
N GLN A 55 -7.85 13.16 -10.04
CA GLN A 55 -6.85 13.33 -8.97
C GLN A 55 -7.44 13.20 -7.56
N GLY A 56 -8.71 12.78 -7.46
CA GLY A 56 -9.36 12.58 -6.16
C GLY A 56 -8.80 11.38 -5.41
N VAL A 57 -8.44 11.58 -4.13
CA VAL A 57 -7.85 10.56 -3.24
C VAL A 57 -8.77 10.21 -2.07
N ASP A 58 -8.38 9.25 -1.23
CA ASP A 58 -8.99 9.04 0.09
C ASP A 58 -8.39 9.94 1.18
N GLY A 59 -9.20 10.30 2.17
CA GLY A 59 -8.78 11.21 3.24
C GLY A 59 -7.88 10.59 4.31
N ARG A 60 -7.76 9.25 4.39
CA ARG A 60 -6.95 8.57 5.41
C ARG A 60 -5.50 8.42 4.99
N TYR A 61 -5.27 7.95 3.77
CA TYR A 61 -3.94 7.67 3.25
C TYR A 61 -3.56 8.57 2.09
N GLY A 62 -4.49 9.24 1.43
CA GLY A 62 -4.21 9.93 0.16
C GLY A 62 -4.00 8.96 -1.00
N LYS A 63 -4.52 7.73 -0.93
CA LYS A 63 -4.50 6.78 -2.04
C LYS A 63 -5.47 7.24 -3.12
N ASN A 64 -5.00 7.25 -4.36
CA ASN A 64 -5.84 7.42 -5.54
C ASN A 64 -6.61 6.14 -5.89
N ALA A 65 -7.49 6.24 -6.89
CA ALA A 65 -8.35 5.14 -7.31
C ALA A 65 -7.55 3.92 -7.81
N LEU A 66 -6.43 4.14 -8.52
CA LEU A 66 -5.59 3.05 -9.01
C LEU A 66 -4.95 2.27 -7.86
N SER A 67 -4.43 2.95 -6.84
CA SER A 67 -3.87 2.31 -5.65
C SER A 67 -4.91 1.46 -4.91
N TRP A 68 -6.17 1.91 -4.86
CA TRP A 68 -7.27 1.10 -4.30
C TRP A 68 -7.62 -0.11 -5.16
N ALA A 69 -7.67 0.04 -6.49
CA ALA A 69 -7.90 -1.07 -7.40
C ALA A 69 -6.81 -2.14 -7.25
N VAL A 70 -5.54 -1.71 -7.16
CA VAL A 70 -4.40 -2.61 -6.96
C VAL A 70 -4.45 -3.30 -5.62
N PHE A 71 -4.62 -2.55 -4.53
CA PHE A 71 -4.68 -3.11 -3.18
C PHE A 71 -5.81 -4.15 -3.01
N ARG A 72 -6.90 -4.01 -3.78
CA ARG A 72 -8.04 -4.93 -3.76
C ARG A 72 -8.01 -6.00 -4.86
N GLY A 73 -7.05 -5.95 -5.77
CA GLY A 73 -6.90 -6.91 -6.86
C GLY A 73 -7.93 -6.77 -7.99
N HIS A 74 -8.52 -5.59 -8.19
CA HIS A 74 -9.55 -5.37 -9.22
C HIS A 74 -8.92 -5.09 -10.60
N GLN A 75 -8.66 -6.15 -11.37
CA GLN A 75 -7.93 -6.09 -12.66
C GLN A 75 -8.59 -5.20 -13.73
N ASP A 76 -9.92 -5.26 -13.86
CA ASP A 76 -10.64 -4.49 -14.87
C ASP A 76 -10.55 -2.99 -14.59
N VAL A 77 -10.76 -2.60 -13.32
CA VAL A 77 -10.62 -1.19 -12.89
C VAL A 77 -9.17 -0.73 -13.05
N PHE A 78 -8.20 -1.55 -12.66
CA PHE A 78 -6.78 -1.25 -12.81
C PHE A 78 -6.44 -0.94 -14.27
N THR A 79 -6.83 -1.83 -15.19
CA THR A 79 -6.56 -1.69 -16.63
C THR A 79 -7.21 -0.42 -17.18
N GLN A 80 -8.47 -0.16 -16.83
CA GLN A 80 -9.20 1.01 -17.29
C GLN A 80 -8.57 2.32 -16.80
N LEU A 81 -8.21 2.42 -15.51
CA LEU A 81 -7.57 3.60 -14.95
C LEU A 81 -6.17 3.81 -15.53
N LEU A 82 -5.40 2.74 -15.70
CA LEU A 82 -4.05 2.81 -16.26
C LEU A 82 -4.03 3.29 -17.72
N GLN A 83 -5.10 2.99 -18.48
CA GLN A 83 -5.29 3.45 -19.87
C GLN A 83 -5.92 4.84 -19.97
N THR A 84 -6.39 5.43 -18.88
CA THR A 84 -7.07 6.73 -18.88
C THR A 84 -6.04 7.86 -19.05
N PRO A 85 -6.11 8.68 -20.12
CA PRO A 85 -5.19 9.79 -20.33
C PRO A 85 -5.27 10.82 -19.19
N GLY A 86 -4.12 11.31 -18.74
CA GLY A 86 -4.03 12.30 -17.66
C GLY A 86 -4.25 11.74 -16.25
N PHE A 87 -4.48 10.43 -16.09
CA PHE A 87 -4.54 9.80 -14.77
C PHE A 87 -3.14 9.62 -14.18
N GLY A 88 -2.94 10.04 -12.93
CA GLY A 88 -1.67 9.88 -12.20
C GLY A 88 -1.42 8.44 -11.75
N TRP A 89 -0.85 7.63 -12.65
CA TRP A 89 -0.67 6.19 -12.41
C TRP A 89 0.50 5.84 -11.48
N ASP A 90 1.50 6.73 -11.33
CA ASP A 90 2.65 6.54 -10.43
C ASP A 90 2.61 7.45 -9.20
N ASP A 91 1.47 8.11 -8.95
CA ASP A 91 1.29 8.95 -7.77
C ASP A 91 1.47 8.12 -6.49
N VAL A 92 2.00 8.78 -5.47
CA VAL A 92 2.23 8.19 -4.14
C VAL A 92 1.19 8.68 -3.15
N ASP A 93 0.80 7.78 -2.23
CA ASP A 93 -0.01 8.15 -1.08
C ASP A 93 0.81 8.96 -0.05
N GLN A 94 0.18 9.41 1.03
CA GLN A 94 0.80 10.23 2.09
C GLN A 94 1.93 9.51 2.85
N LEU A 95 2.04 8.19 2.71
CA LEU A 95 3.12 7.39 3.26
C LEU A 95 4.23 7.16 2.22
N GLY A 96 4.14 7.75 1.04
CA GLY A 96 5.10 7.59 -0.04
C GLY A 96 4.92 6.31 -0.87
N ARG A 97 3.77 5.65 -0.78
CA ARG A 97 3.55 4.35 -1.43
C ARG A 97 2.78 4.52 -2.74
N SER A 98 3.37 4.08 -3.85
CA SER A 98 2.71 4.06 -5.16
C SER A 98 1.86 2.80 -5.37
N ALA A 99 1.12 2.77 -6.48
CA ALA A 99 0.39 1.58 -6.90
C ALA A 99 1.29 0.33 -6.98
N LEU A 100 2.56 0.46 -7.42
CA LEU A 100 3.48 -0.68 -7.52
C LEU A 100 3.82 -1.25 -6.15
N PHE A 101 4.00 -0.40 -5.14
CA PHE A 101 4.19 -0.83 -3.76
C PHE A 101 2.98 -1.63 -3.25
N HIS A 102 1.76 -1.13 -3.50
CA HIS A 102 0.53 -1.81 -3.11
C HIS A 102 0.32 -3.14 -3.86
N ALA A 103 0.83 -3.28 -5.09
CA ALA A 103 0.79 -4.55 -5.83
C ALA A 103 1.59 -5.63 -5.11
N VAL A 104 2.73 -5.28 -4.51
CA VAL A 104 3.54 -6.22 -3.72
C VAL A 104 2.87 -6.59 -2.41
N VAL A 105 2.26 -5.62 -1.71
CA VAL A 105 1.45 -5.89 -0.51
C VAL A 105 0.31 -6.87 -0.81
N ALA A 106 -0.36 -6.68 -1.95
CA ALA A 106 -1.48 -7.51 -2.39
C ALA A 106 -1.08 -8.84 -3.04
N ASP A 107 0.22 -9.07 -3.25
CA ASP A 107 0.75 -10.22 -4.01
C ASP A 107 0.21 -10.34 -5.44
N ASN A 108 -0.01 -9.21 -6.09
CA ASN A 108 -0.49 -9.17 -7.47
C ASN A 108 0.67 -8.98 -8.45
N GLU A 109 1.21 -10.11 -8.89
CA GLU A 109 2.31 -10.18 -9.85
C GLU A 109 1.99 -9.55 -11.21
N GLU A 110 0.75 -9.65 -11.68
CA GLU A 110 0.35 -9.13 -13.00
C GLU A 110 0.29 -7.60 -12.99
N MET A 111 -0.34 -7.03 -11.97
CA MET A 111 -0.39 -5.56 -11.79
C MET A 111 0.99 -4.97 -11.52
N PHE A 112 1.83 -5.69 -10.75
CA PHE A 112 3.23 -5.30 -10.54
C PHE A 112 3.97 -5.20 -11.87
N GLU A 113 3.84 -6.21 -12.73
CA GLU A 113 4.49 -6.23 -14.04
C GLU A 113 3.97 -5.14 -14.98
N ALA A 114 2.66 -4.92 -15.02
CA ALA A 114 2.07 -3.86 -15.84
C ALA A 114 2.56 -2.45 -15.41
N LEU A 115 2.66 -2.21 -14.10
CA LEU A 115 3.19 -0.95 -13.55
C LEU A 115 4.69 -0.80 -13.80
N ARG A 116 5.46 -1.89 -13.65
CA ARG A 116 6.90 -1.94 -13.95
C ARG A 116 7.16 -1.63 -15.43
N ALA A 117 6.42 -2.26 -16.34
CA ALA A 117 6.53 -2.05 -17.79
C ALA A 117 6.22 -0.60 -18.20
N ARG A 118 5.42 0.12 -17.41
CA ARG A 118 5.14 1.55 -17.60
C ARG A 118 6.22 2.48 -17.02
N GLY A 119 7.26 1.95 -16.38
CA GLY A 119 8.38 2.72 -15.84
C GLY A 119 8.28 3.07 -14.35
N SER A 120 7.40 2.41 -13.58
CA SER A 120 7.35 2.60 -12.12
C SER A 120 8.69 2.26 -11.47
N ALA A 121 9.11 3.10 -10.51
CA ALA A 121 10.36 2.86 -9.77
C ALA A 121 10.21 1.66 -8.80
N VAL A 122 10.79 0.51 -9.17
CA VAL A 122 10.67 -0.76 -8.42
C VAL A 122 11.34 -0.76 -7.04
N HIS A 123 12.26 0.19 -6.79
CA HIS A 123 12.98 0.34 -5.53
C HIS A 123 12.63 1.63 -4.78
N ARG A 124 11.56 2.33 -5.16
CA ARG A 124 11.13 3.55 -4.46
C ARG A 124 10.85 3.22 -2.99
N PRO A 125 11.53 3.85 -2.03
CA PRO A 125 11.22 3.68 -0.62
C PRO A 125 9.95 4.47 -0.26
N ASP A 126 9.16 3.92 0.66
CA ASP A 126 8.13 4.67 1.37
C ASP A 126 8.76 5.59 2.44
N ARG A 127 7.93 6.34 3.17
CA ARG A 127 8.38 7.28 4.22
C ARG A 127 9.17 6.61 5.35
N PHE A 128 9.07 5.30 5.49
CA PHE A 128 9.76 4.52 6.52
C PHE A 128 10.97 3.76 5.96
N GLY A 129 11.37 4.04 4.71
CA GLY A 129 12.49 3.38 4.04
C GLY A 129 12.15 1.98 3.53
N LEU A 130 10.88 1.56 3.55
CA LEU A 130 10.49 0.26 3.00
C LEU A 130 10.36 0.38 1.49
N THR A 131 11.19 -0.38 0.78
CA THR A 131 11.05 -0.59 -0.67
C THR A 131 10.10 -1.77 -0.94
N PRO A 132 9.62 -1.93 -2.18
CA PRO A 132 8.88 -3.13 -2.58
C PRO A 132 9.61 -4.44 -2.24
N LEU A 133 10.94 -4.47 -2.27
CA LEU A 133 11.73 -5.65 -1.86
C LEU A 133 11.54 -5.98 -0.37
N PHE A 134 11.53 -4.97 0.52
CA PHE A 134 11.26 -5.20 1.94
C PHE A 134 9.90 -5.85 2.15
N VAL A 135 8.86 -5.32 1.50
CA VAL A 135 7.50 -5.85 1.61
C VAL A 135 7.42 -7.28 1.07
N ALA A 136 8.01 -7.55 -0.09
CA ALA A 136 8.04 -8.90 -0.64
C ALA A 136 8.71 -9.90 0.32
N VAL A 137 9.81 -9.49 0.97
CA VAL A 137 10.51 -10.30 1.98
C VAL A 137 9.69 -10.49 3.25
N GLN A 138 9.06 -9.43 3.76
CA GLN A 138 8.21 -9.45 4.95
C GLN A 138 7.04 -10.44 4.79
N HIS A 139 6.41 -10.44 3.61
CA HIS A 139 5.24 -11.27 3.31
C HIS A 139 5.59 -12.62 2.66
N GLY A 140 6.87 -12.90 2.41
CA GLY A 140 7.31 -14.20 1.88
C GLY A 140 7.02 -14.40 0.38
N ARG A 141 6.88 -13.31 -0.39
CA ARG A 141 6.48 -13.32 -1.81
C ARG A 141 7.66 -13.62 -2.71
N GLU A 142 8.08 -14.89 -2.76
CA GLU A 142 9.31 -15.29 -3.45
C GLU A 142 9.34 -14.89 -4.93
N ASN A 143 8.24 -15.03 -5.67
CA ASN A 143 8.18 -14.65 -7.09
C ASN A 143 8.39 -13.14 -7.29
N LEU A 144 7.79 -12.31 -6.45
CA LEU A 144 7.99 -10.86 -6.49
C LEU A 144 9.42 -10.48 -6.10
N VAL A 145 10.04 -11.18 -5.14
CA VAL A 145 11.47 -11.00 -4.82
C VAL A 145 12.32 -11.24 -6.07
N ARG A 146 12.10 -12.35 -6.79
CA ARG A 146 12.81 -12.64 -8.05
C ARG A 146 12.61 -11.55 -9.08
N LYS A 147 11.35 -11.17 -9.37
CA LYS A 147 11.01 -10.13 -10.36
C LYS A 147 11.64 -8.77 -10.06
N ILE A 148 11.68 -8.38 -8.79
CA ILE A 148 12.31 -7.13 -8.35
C ILE A 148 13.83 -7.20 -8.61
N LEU A 149 14.50 -8.26 -8.17
CA LEU A 149 15.96 -8.41 -8.26
C LEU A 149 16.47 -8.66 -9.69
N GLU A 150 15.70 -9.37 -10.52
CA GLU A 150 16.01 -9.57 -11.95
C GLU A 150 16.07 -8.25 -12.71
N SER A 151 15.18 -7.32 -12.38
CA SER A 151 15.10 -6.04 -13.07
C SER A 151 16.18 -5.06 -12.63
N HIS A 152 16.48 -5.05 -11.32
CA HIS A 152 17.35 -4.06 -10.69
C HIS A 152 18.07 -4.72 -9.52
N PRO A 153 19.19 -5.43 -9.78
CA PRO A 153 19.92 -6.11 -8.72
C PRO A 153 20.49 -5.12 -7.72
N LEU A 154 20.46 -5.47 -6.45
CA LEU A 154 21.06 -4.72 -5.36
C LEU A 154 22.25 -5.51 -4.82
N THR A 155 23.42 -4.86 -4.74
CA THR A 155 24.66 -5.50 -4.26
C THR A 155 24.79 -5.42 -2.75
N GLN A 156 24.30 -4.33 -2.15
CA GLN A 156 24.32 -4.10 -0.70
C GLN A 156 22.94 -4.33 -0.10
N GLU A 157 22.92 -4.89 1.11
CA GLU A 157 21.70 -5.09 1.88
C GLU A 157 21.12 -3.74 2.33
N PRO A 158 19.89 -3.39 1.91
CA PRO A 158 19.25 -2.17 2.37
C PRO A 158 18.79 -2.30 3.83
N GLN A 159 18.66 -1.15 4.49
CA GLN A 159 18.06 -1.00 5.81
C GLN A 159 16.88 -0.04 5.73
N ASP A 160 15.84 -0.29 6.53
CA ASP A 160 14.74 0.65 6.67
C ASP A 160 15.13 1.83 7.58
N SER A 161 14.24 2.81 7.75
CA SER A 161 14.51 4.02 8.55
C SER A 161 14.74 3.74 10.03
N PHE A 162 14.49 2.51 10.49
CA PHE A 162 14.70 2.07 11.85
C PHE A 162 15.93 1.15 11.99
N GLY A 163 16.76 1.06 10.94
CA GLY A 163 17.99 0.26 10.93
C GLY A 163 17.76 -1.24 10.76
N ARG A 164 16.55 -1.69 10.41
CA ARG A 164 16.25 -3.11 10.22
C ARG A 164 16.63 -3.54 8.81
N SER A 165 17.51 -4.52 8.70
CA SER A 165 17.96 -5.07 7.42
C SER A 165 17.00 -6.12 6.85
N LEU A 166 17.17 -6.50 5.57
CA LEU A 166 16.42 -7.60 4.97
C LEU A 166 16.61 -8.93 5.72
N SER A 167 17.83 -9.21 6.18
CA SER A 167 18.17 -10.40 6.98
C SER A 167 17.41 -10.42 8.29
N TRP A 168 17.27 -9.26 8.94
CA TRP A 168 16.45 -9.13 10.13
C TRP A 168 14.98 -9.45 9.82
N TRP A 169 14.43 -8.87 8.74
CA TRP A 169 13.05 -9.10 8.33
C TRP A 169 12.78 -10.58 8.01
N MET A 170 13.62 -11.21 7.18
CA MET A 170 13.53 -12.65 6.86
C MET A 170 13.46 -13.52 8.11
N ARG A 171 14.27 -13.21 9.12
CA ARG A 171 14.26 -13.95 10.38
C ARG A 171 12.99 -13.69 11.18
N SER A 172 12.62 -12.43 11.36
CA SER A 172 11.48 -12.01 12.20
C SER A 172 10.13 -12.51 11.68
N THR A 173 9.99 -12.66 10.36
CA THR A 173 8.76 -13.14 9.70
C THR A 173 8.81 -14.63 9.38
N GLY A 174 9.94 -15.30 9.61
CA GLY A 174 10.13 -16.73 9.30
C GLY A 174 10.44 -17.03 7.83
N ASN A 175 10.58 -16.02 6.97
CA ASN A 175 10.86 -16.17 5.53
C ASN A 175 12.36 -16.39 5.23
N ASN A 176 13.06 -17.14 6.08
CA ASN A 176 14.51 -17.40 5.96
C ASN A 176 14.91 -18.11 4.66
N ALA A 177 13.98 -18.83 4.03
CA ALA A 177 14.21 -19.49 2.75
C ALA A 177 14.61 -18.50 1.64
N LEU A 178 14.12 -17.26 1.70
CA LEU A 178 14.42 -16.20 0.73
C LEU A 178 15.90 -15.79 0.73
N ARG A 179 16.65 -16.09 1.80
CA ARG A 179 18.07 -15.74 1.91
C ARG A 179 18.88 -16.29 0.75
N ARG A 180 18.65 -17.57 0.40
CA ARG A 180 19.34 -18.23 -0.71
C ARG A 180 18.98 -17.60 -2.05
N THR A 181 17.70 -17.30 -2.26
CA THR A 181 17.20 -16.65 -3.47
C THR A 181 17.87 -15.28 -3.64
N ILE A 182 17.87 -14.44 -2.60
CA ILE A 182 18.47 -13.09 -2.63
C ILE A 182 19.99 -13.14 -2.85
N GLN A 183 20.70 -14.04 -2.17
CA GLN A 183 22.15 -14.24 -2.37
C GLN A 183 22.47 -14.74 -3.78
N GLY A 184 21.58 -15.53 -4.40
CA GLY A 184 21.71 -15.98 -5.78
C GLY A 184 21.76 -14.84 -6.80
N TYR A 185 21.14 -13.69 -6.49
CA TYR A 185 21.22 -12.46 -7.29
C TYR A 185 22.43 -11.56 -6.92
N GLY A 186 23.36 -12.06 -6.10
CA GLY A 186 24.61 -11.36 -5.78
C GLY A 186 24.55 -10.35 -4.63
N MET A 187 23.41 -10.26 -3.91
CA MET A 187 23.30 -9.40 -2.74
C MET A 187 24.09 -9.97 -1.56
N GLN A 188 24.95 -9.14 -0.97
CA GLN A 188 25.64 -9.46 0.29
C GLN A 188 24.70 -9.19 1.46
N LEU A 189 24.40 -10.24 2.24
CA LEU A 189 23.52 -10.17 3.40
C LEU A 189 24.33 -10.32 4.69
N GLY A 190 24.06 -9.46 5.68
CA GLY A 190 24.69 -9.49 6.99
C GLY A 190 24.56 -10.83 7.70
N GLU A 191 25.55 -11.15 8.54
CA GLU A 191 25.59 -12.40 9.30
C GLU A 191 24.37 -12.55 10.23
N GLN A 192 24.05 -13.81 10.55
CA GLN A 192 22.99 -14.14 11.50
C GLN A 192 23.41 -13.70 12.91
N ALA A 193 23.12 -12.46 13.31
CA ALA A 193 23.21 -12.08 14.71
C ALA A 193 22.34 -13.04 15.54
N VAL A 194 22.86 -13.59 16.64
CA VAL A 194 22.12 -14.48 17.54
C VAL A 194 20.97 -13.69 18.16
N ILE A 195 19.76 -13.76 17.60
CA ILE A 195 18.57 -13.32 18.33
C ILE A 195 18.39 -14.30 19.48
N GLU A 196 18.39 -13.80 20.71
CA GLU A 196 18.01 -14.56 21.90
C GLU A 196 16.75 -15.38 21.60
N GLU A 197 16.86 -16.69 21.76
CA GLU A 197 15.74 -17.61 21.56
C GLU A 197 14.56 -17.19 22.44
N GLY A 198 13.48 -16.71 21.82
CA GLY A 198 12.22 -16.48 22.53
C GLY A 198 11.38 -15.27 22.11
N ARG A 199 11.83 -14.37 21.22
CA ARG A 199 11.11 -13.09 21.02
C ARG A 199 10.49 -12.73 19.68
N LEU A 200 10.75 -13.40 18.56
CA LEU A 200 10.23 -12.91 17.27
C LEU A 200 9.84 -14.04 16.31
N TYR A 201 8.70 -14.68 16.58
CA TYR A 201 7.90 -15.33 15.52
C TYR A 201 6.57 -14.63 15.49
N VAL A 202 6.44 -13.59 14.67
CA VAL A 202 5.10 -13.08 14.45
C VAL A 202 4.36 -14.04 13.54
N ARG A 203 3.42 -14.78 14.13
CA ARG A 203 2.49 -15.63 13.39
C ARG A 203 1.46 -14.73 12.70
N TYR A 204 1.82 -14.18 11.54
CA TYR A 204 0.85 -13.48 10.71
C TYR A 204 -0.09 -14.49 10.05
N LYS A 205 -1.40 -14.31 10.27
CA LYS A 205 -2.41 -14.90 9.39
C LYS A 205 -2.67 -13.91 8.27
N LEU A 206 -2.31 -14.30 7.04
CA LEU A 206 -2.71 -13.64 5.80
C LEU A 206 -4.24 -13.71 5.68
N ASN A 207 -4.95 -12.77 6.30
CA ASN A 207 -6.37 -12.63 6.06
C ASN A 207 -6.69 -11.14 5.86
N GLN A 208 -7.45 -10.85 4.80
CA GLN A 208 -7.79 -9.49 4.34
C GLN A 208 -8.61 -8.69 5.38
N SER A 209 -9.04 -9.33 6.46
CA SER A 209 -9.78 -8.73 7.58
C SER A 209 -8.90 -8.20 8.71
N VAL A 210 -7.60 -8.51 8.70
CA VAL A 210 -6.66 -8.07 9.74
C VAL A 210 -6.08 -6.72 9.34
N GLN A 211 -6.20 -5.76 10.25
CA GLN A 211 -5.75 -4.41 10.04
C GLN A 211 -4.21 -4.36 10.06
N PRO A 212 -3.53 -3.80 9.04
CA PRO A 212 -2.08 -3.79 9.00
C PRO A 212 -1.49 -2.71 9.92
N CYS A 213 -0.22 -2.91 10.30
CA CYS A 213 0.63 -1.84 10.76
C CYS A 213 0.90 -0.88 9.61
N ASP A 214 0.66 0.41 9.83
CA ASP A 214 0.86 1.43 8.80
C ASP A 214 2.34 1.69 8.49
N ILE A 215 3.26 1.25 9.36
CA ILE A 215 4.71 1.26 9.14
C ILE A 215 5.16 0.01 8.40
N CYS A 216 5.11 -1.17 9.03
CA CYS A 216 5.69 -2.38 8.44
C CYS A 216 4.76 -3.18 7.52
N THR A 217 3.53 -2.72 7.25
CA THR A 217 2.53 -3.37 6.39
C THR A 217 2.00 -4.73 6.86
N LEU A 218 2.58 -5.31 7.91
CA LEU A 218 2.20 -6.62 8.43
C LEU A 218 0.90 -6.56 9.27
N GLY A 219 0.11 -7.63 9.26
CA GLY A 219 -1.20 -7.69 9.93
C GLY A 219 -1.12 -7.67 11.45
N LEU A 220 -1.94 -6.84 12.11
CA LEU A 220 -2.03 -6.77 13.57
C LEU A 220 -3.04 -7.80 14.11
N ASP A 221 -2.56 -8.86 14.76
CA ASP A 221 -3.41 -9.77 15.53
C ASP A 221 -3.81 -9.17 16.91
N ARG A 222 -4.59 -9.93 17.70
CA ARG A 222 -5.07 -9.50 19.02
C ARG A 222 -3.94 -9.30 20.04
N ASP A 223 -2.81 -9.97 19.84
CA ASP A 223 -1.68 -10.04 20.77
C ASP A 223 -0.58 -9.03 20.39
N ASN A 224 -0.58 -8.55 19.14
CA ASN A 224 0.33 -7.56 18.57
C ASN A 224 -0.28 -6.16 18.47
N ARG A 225 -1.30 -5.87 19.30
CA ARG A 225 -1.91 -4.54 19.40
C ARG A 225 -0.85 -3.53 19.85
N GLY A 226 -0.39 -2.69 18.94
CA GLY A 226 0.45 -1.55 19.29
C GLY A 226 -0.36 -0.26 19.39
N ILE A 227 0.31 0.87 19.20
CA ILE A 227 -0.29 2.19 19.43
C ILE A 227 -1.14 2.64 18.24
N GLN A 228 -2.24 3.32 18.54
CA GLN A 228 -3.04 4.04 17.55
C GLN A 228 -2.70 5.53 17.61
N CYS A 229 -2.42 6.11 16.45
CA CYS A 229 -2.06 7.51 16.27
C CYS A 229 -3.13 8.24 15.45
N GLY A 230 -3.24 9.55 15.68
CA GLY A 230 -4.17 10.42 14.96
C GLY A 230 -5.64 10.27 15.38
N SER A 231 -6.50 11.03 14.69
CA SER A 231 -7.93 11.15 14.99
C SER A 231 -8.76 11.21 13.69
N GLY A 232 -10.09 11.16 13.81
CA GLY A 232 -10.99 11.23 12.64
C GLY A 232 -10.72 10.15 11.58
N CYS A 233 -10.59 10.57 10.32
CA CYS A 233 -10.25 9.69 9.19
C CYS A 233 -8.77 9.32 9.12
N ARG A 234 -7.85 10.09 9.73
CA ARG A 234 -6.40 9.86 9.71
C ARG A 234 -5.93 9.09 10.95
N LYS A 235 -6.43 7.86 11.08
CA LYS A 235 -5.99 6.93 12.12
C LYS A 235 -4.93 5.99 11.58
N TYR A 236 -3.78 5.97 12.23
CA TYR A 236 -2.67 5.06 11.94
C TYR A 236 -2.44 4.10 13.10
N ARG A 237 -1.89 2.93 12.84
CA ARG A 237 -1.54 1.93 13.83
C ARG A 237 -0.11 1.48 13.62
N ILE A 238 0.60 1.41 14.73
CA ILE A 238 1.97 0.96 14.79
C ILE A 238 1.97 -0.35 15.56
N CYS A 239 2.60 -1.41 15.05
CA CYS A 239 2.73 -2.66 15.81
C CYS A 239 3.72 -2.49 16.96
N HIS A 240 3.62 -3.36 17.98
CA HIS A 240 4.54 -3.31 19.12
C HIS A 240 6.02 -3.44 18.69
N ILE A 241 6.30 -4.21 17.62
CA ILE A 241 7.66 -4.37 17.07
C ILE A 241 8.18 -3.05 16.53
N CYS A 242 7.42 -2.34 15.70
CA CYS A 242 7.86 -1.04 15.20
C CYS A 242 8.09 -0.06 16.37
N CYS A 243 7.27 -0.11 17.42
CA CYS A 243 7.48 0.70 18.63
C CYS A 243 8.80 0.36 19.35
N GLN A 244 9.18 -0.93 19.44
CA GLN A 244 10.46 -1.34 20.03
C GLN A 244 11.68 -0.80 19.27
N PHE A 245 11.53 -0.56 17.97
CA PHE A 245 12.54 0.06 17.12
C PHE A 245 12.46 1.60 17.10
N GLY A 246 11.69 2.21 18.00
CA GLY A 246 11.60 3.66 18.16
C GLY A 246 10.49 4.33 17.36
N ALA A 247 9.66 3.58 16.64
CA ALA A 247 8.55 4.17 15.92
C ALA A 247 7.47 4.71 16.87
N SER A 248 6.92 5.88 16.54
CA SER A 248 5.93 6.55 17.38
C SER A 248 4.93 7.38 16.58
N CYS A 249 3.96 8.00 17.25
CA CYS A 249 3.00 8.86 16.58
C CYS A 249 3.62 10.11 15.92
N SER A 250 4.83 10.51 16.32
CA SER A 250 5.55 11.61 15.68
C SER A 250 5.92 11.29 14.22
N ASP A 251 6.05 10.01 13.85
CA ASP A 251 6.41 9.62 12.49
C ASP A 251 5.30 9.92 11.48
N PHE A 252 4.07 10.12 11.98
CA PHE A 252 2.91 10.55 11.21
C PHE A 252 2.64 12.06 11.33
N ALA A 253 3.48 12.81 12.07
CA ALA A 253 3.37 14.27 12.12
C ALA A 253 3.67 14.87 10.73
N GLY A 254 2.93 15.91 10.34
CA GLY A 254 3.04 16.50 9.01
C GLY A 254 2.42 15.68 7.89
N VAL A 255 1.75 14.55 8.19
CA VAL A 255 0.80 13.91 7.27
C VAL A 255 -0.47 14.78 7.22
N GLY A 256 -0.33 15.94 6.56
CA GLY A 256 -1.37 16.87 6.14
C GLY A 256 -1.58 18.13 6.99
N GLY A 257 -0.62 19.04 6.97
CA GLY A 257 -0.87 20.49 6.86
C GLY A 257 -0.24 20.94 5.54
N GLU A 258 -0.95 21.54 4.60
CA GLU A 258 -1.66 22.83 4.70
C GLU A 258 -3.08 22.77 4.12
N GLY A 259 -4.00 23.51 4.74
CA GLY A 259 -5.30 23.87 4.16
C GLY A 259 -6.44 22.87 4.39
N LEU A 260 -7.27 23.12 5.40
CA LEU A 260 -8.72 23.32 5.29
C LEU A 260 -9.34 23.30 6.72
N PRO A 261 -10.24 24.25 7.04
CA PRO A 261 -10.77 24.45 8.39
C PRO A 261 -11.74 23.33 8.82
N GLU A 262 -11.93 23.25 10.14
CA GLU A 262 -12.81 22.34 10.90
C GLU A 262 -14.25 22.24 10.37
#